data_AF-A0A4U6WZS7-F1
#
_entry.id   AF-A0A4U6WZS7-F1
#
_cell.length_a   1.000
_cell.length_b   1.000
_cell.length_c   1.000
_cell.angle_alpha   90.00
_cell.angle_beta   90.00
_cell.angle_gamma   90.00
#
_symmetry.space_group_name_H-M   'P 1'
#
loop_
_entity.id
_entity.type
_entity.pdbx_description
1 polymer ?
#
loop_
_entity_poly.entity_id
_entity_poly.type
_entity_poly.pdbx_seq_one_letter_code
_entity_poly.pdbx_strand_id
1 'polypeptide(L)'
;MAKHAPLGTAAIVLLSGSIVLLLFVILAAVRDSAPLSNTYFLEADTSGITGAREGLTRWTYFYYCNDQNTECWGAWPAPAFGWAWGRDAANVPSGLAGGHGGGTTSTQFFYLWRFGWVMYLIALFFMVMAWFASFLACCGRLGAAVAGLVSASALFFLTVAASLMTYVPYFLPPP
;
A
#
# COMPACT_ATOMS: atom_id res chain seq x y z
N MET A 1 -14.44 -32.78 -15.48
CA MET A 1 -14.24 -31.74 -14.45
C MET A 1 -12.91 -31.86 -13.70
N ALA A 2 -12.35 -33.06 -13.44
CA ALA A 2 -11.09 -33.21 -12.70
C ALA A 2 -9.81 -32.65 -13.36
N LYS A 3 -9.77 -32.51 -14.70
CA LYS A 3 -8.58 -32.04 -15.45
C LYS A 3 -8.13 -30.61 -15.12
N HIS A 4 -9.04 -29.75 -14.65
CA HIS A 4 -8.75 -28.35 -14.29
C HIS A 4 -8.70 -28.09 -12.79
N ALA A 5 -8.94 -29.12 -11.96
CA ALA A 5 -8.82 -29.04 -10.51
C ALA A 5 -7.47 -28.46 -10.03
N PRO A 6 -6.30 -28.85 -10.57
CA PRO A 6 -5.04 -28.28 -10.10
C PRO A 6 -4.90 -26.78 -10.37
N LEU A 7 -5.47 -26.29 -11.48
CA LEU A 7 -5.43 -24.87 -11.83
C LEU A 7 -6.33 -24.04 -10.90
N GLY A 8 -7.50 -24.57 -10.55
CA GLY A 8 -8.41 -23.94 -9.59
C GLY A 8 -7.81 -23.87 -8.17
N THR A 9 -7.19 -24.97 -7.71
CA THR A 9 -6.51 -24.98 -6.41
C THR A 9 -5.33 -24.01 -6.39
N ALA A 10 -4.50 -23.99 -7.44
CA ALA A 10 -3.41 -23.03 -7.55
C ALA A 10 -3.91 -21.59 -7.52
N ALA A 11 -5.01 -21.28 -8.22
CA ALA A 11 -5.61 -19.94 -8.21
C ALA A 11 -6.06 -19.51 -6.80
N ILE A 12 -6.71 -20.40 -6.05
CA ILE A 12 -7.14 -20.10 -4.67
C ILE A 12 -5.94 -19.89 -3.75
N VAL A 13 -4.89 -20.70 -3.88
CA VAL A 13 -3.65 -20.54 -3.09
C VAL A 13 -2.98 -19.20 -3.38
N LEU A 14 -2.83 -18.85 -4.66
CA LEU A 14 -2.26 -17.57 -5.07
C LEU A 14 -3.12 -16.39 -4.60
N LEU A 15 -4.44 -16.48 -4.72
CA LEU A 15 -5.36 -15.44 -4.26
C LEU A 15 -5.30 -15.27 -2.74
N SER A 16 -5.24 -16.38 -1.99
CA SER A 16 -5.08 -16.36 -0.53
C SER A 16 -3.76 -15.70 -0.14
N GLY A 17 -2.66 -16.06 -0.81
CA GLY A 17 -1.35 -15.44 -0.62
C GLY A 17 -1.38 -13.92 -0.90
N SER A 18 -1.99 -13.51 -2.00
CA SER A 18 -2.14 -12.09 -2.36
C SER A 18 -2.94 -11.30 -1.32
N ILE A 19 -4.01 -11.88 -0.75
CA ILE A 19 -4.79 -11.24 0.33
C ILE A 19 -3.90 -11.03 1.57
N VAL A 20 -3.14 -12.05 1.98
CA VAL A 20 -2.24 -11.97 3.14
C VAL A 20 -1.15 -10.91 2.91
N LEU A 21 -0.50 -10.92 1.76
CA LEU A 21 0.53 -9.94 1.40
C LEU A 21 -0.06 -8.52 1.37
N LEU A 22 -1.26 -8.34 0.81
CA LEU A 22 -1.92 -7.04 0.80
C LEU A 22 -2.29 -6.56 2.21
N LEU A 23 -2.68 -7.47 3.10
CA LEU A 23 -2.92 -7.13 4.50
C LEU A 23 -1.63 -6.68 5.20
N PHE A 24 -0.48 -7.30 4.93
CA PHE A 24 0.81 -6.84 5.48
C PHE A 24 1.14 -5.43 5.00
N VAL A 25 0.87 -5.13 3.74
CA VAL A 25 1.09 -3.82 3.14
C VAL A 25 0.16 -2.75 3.74
N ILE A 26 -1.12 -3.07 3.95
CA ILE A 26 -2.09 -2.14 4.55
C ILE A 26 -1.78 -1.93 6.04
N LEU A 27 -1.47 -2.98 6.78
CA LEU A 27 -1.24 -2.97 8.24
C LEU A 27 0.24 -2.81 8.61
N ALA A 28 1.08 -2.39 7.67
CA ALA A 28 2.50 -2.17 7.89
C ALA A 28 2.75 -1.29 9.12
N ALA A 29 3.73 -1.67 9.94
CA ALA A 29 4.12 -0.99 11.20
C ALA A 29 3.02 -0.84 12.27
N VAL A 30 1.90 -1.57 12.19
CA VAL A 30 0.88 -1.58 13.26
C VAL A 30 1.36 -2.35 14.51
N ARG A 31 2.35 -3.23 14.37
CA ARG A 31 2.93 -4.01 15.46
C ARG A 31 4.44 -4.18 15.27
N ASP A 32 5.16 -4.21 16.38
CA ASP A 32 6.63 -4.37 16.44
C ASP A 32 7.11 -5.82 16.22
N SER A 33 6.27 -6.66 15.60
CA SER A 33 6.56 -8.07 15.35
C SER A 33 6.57 -8.37 13.86
N ALA A 34 7.54 -9.16 13.41
CA ALA A 34 7.57 -9.66 12.03
C ALA A 34 6.26 -10.43 11.72
N PRO A 35 5.70 -10.29 10.50
CA PRO A 35 6.26 -9.61 9.32
C PRO A 35 5.93 -8.10 9.22
N LEU A 36 5.04 -7.59 10.08
CA LEU A 36 4.51 -6.22 9.98
C LEU A 36 5.58 -5.16 10.29
N SER A 37 6.53 -5.47 11.18
CA SER A 37 7.67 -4.60 11.50
C SER A 37 8.67 -4.46 10.36
N ASN A 38 8.66 -5.36 9.37
CA ASN A 38 9.60 -5.33 8.24
C ASN A 38 8.93 -4.89 6.93
N THR A 39 7.64 -4.55 6.97
CA THR A 39 6.89 -4.13 5.79
C THR A 39 6.79 -2.61 5.76
N TYR A 40 7.13 -2.00 4.63
CA TYR A 40 7.05 -0.55 4.39
C TYR A 40 6.94 -0.27 2.89
N PHE A 41 6.43 0.90 2.50
CA PHE A 41 6.31 1.29 1.10
C PHE A 41 7.56 1.94 0.55
N LEU A 42 8.12 2.83 1.36
CA LEU A 42 9.22 3.69 1.00
C LEU A 42 10.09 3.84 2.24
N GLU A 43 11.39 3.85 2.01
CA GLU A 43 12.41 4.22 2.99
C GLU A 43 13.30 5.27 2.34
N ALA A 44 13.61 6.34 3.07
CA ALA A 44 14.51 7.39 2.62
C ALA A 44 15.18 8.05 3.82
N ASP A 45 16.41 8.53 3.64
CA ASP A 45 17.10 9.35 4.63
C ASP A 45 16.46 10.74 4.66
N THR A 46 15.95 11.14 5.83
CA THR A 46 15.34 12.44 6.06
C THR A 46 16.22 13.38 6.88
N SER A 47 17.47 12.99 7.16
CA SER A 47 18.44 13.81 7.89
C SER A 47 18.61 15.17 7.23
N GLY A 48 18.62 16.23 8.03
CA GLY A 48 18.75 17.61 7.55
C GLY A 48 17.50 18.26 6.95
N ILE A 49 16.36 17.54 6.86
CA ILE A 49 15.06 18.14 6.57
C ILE A 49 14.48 18.77 7.85
N THR A 50 14.03 20.02 7.76
CA THR A 50 13.55 20.74 8.95
C THR A 50 12.31 20.08 9.57
N GLY A 51 12.40 19.72 10.85
CA GLY A 51 11.30 19.06 11.57
C GLY A 51 11.06 17.62 11.14
N ALA A 52 11.93 17.04 10.32
CA ALA A 52 11.97 15.60 10.08
C ALA A 52 12.79 14.91 11.17
N ARG A 53 12.72 13.58 11.18
CA ARG A 53 13.56 12.76 12.04
C ARG A 53 14.95 12.59 11.42
N GLU A 54 15.96 12.57 12.27
CA GLU A 54 17.33 12.20 11.87
C GLU A 54 17.40 10.72 11.49
N GLY A 55 18.06 10.43 10.37
CA GLY A 55 18.24 9.10 9.82
C GLY A 55 17.13 8.65 8.86
N LEU A 56 17.01 7.33 8.71
CA LEU A 56 16.05 6.69 7.81
C LEU A 56 14.63 6.77 8.36
N THR A 57 13.72 7.29 7.52
CA THR A 57 12.29 7.25 7.77
C THR A 57 11.63 6.25 6.82
N ARG A 58 10.69 5.47 7.36
CA ARG A 58 9.83 4.53 6.62
C ARG A 58 8.41 5.04 6.57
N TRP A 59 7.81 4.98 5.38
CA TRP A 59 6.42 5.34 5.16
C TRP A 59 5.53 4.10 5.13
N THR A 60 4.47 4.14 5.94
CA THR A 60 3.38 3.16 5.95
C THR A 60 2.03 3.88 5.91
N TYR A 61 0.94 3.15 5.63
CA TYR A 61 -0.38 3.79 5.53
C TYR A 61 -0.99 4.26 6.85
N PHE A 62 -0.38 3.90 7.98
CA PHE A 62 -0.84 4.32 9.29
C PHE A 62 0.21 5.13 10.07
N TYR A 63 1.49 5.00 9.72
CA TYR A 63 2.59 5.56 10.50
C TYR A 63 3.78 5.99 9.63
N TYR A 64 4.57 6.91 10.17
CA TYR A 64 5.96 7.10 9.79
C TYR A 64 6.83 6.53 10.90
N CYS A 65 7.84 5.75 10.56
CA CYS A 65 8.68 5.11 11.57
C CYS A 65 10.17 5.20 11.22
N ASN A 66 11.02 4.82 12.16
CA ASN A 66 12.45 4.64 11.92
C ASN A 66 12.78 3.38 11.09
N ASP A 67 14.07 3.15 10.87
CA ASP A 67 14.68 1.98 10.19
C ASP A 67 14.31 0.61 10.78
N GLN A 68 13.69 0.56 11.96
CA GLN A 68 13.24 -0.69 12.59
C GLN A 68 11.71 -0.77 12.74
N ASN A 69 10.96 0.23 12.29
CA ASN A 69 9.52 0.37 12.55
C ASN A 69 9.15 0.26 14.05
N THR A 70 10.03 0.70 14.95
CA THR A 70 9.82 0.64 16.42
C THR A 70 9.42 1.98 17.02
N GLU A 71 9.85 3.07 16.41
CA GLU A 71 9.55 4.42 16.87
C GLU A 71 8.66 5.13 15.85
N CYS A 72 7.40 4.69 15.83
CA CYS A 72 6.39 5.16 14.91
C CYS A 72 5.63 6.37 15.45
N TRP A 73 5.31 7.33 14.59
CA TRP A 73 4.44 8.46 14.91
C TRP A 73 3.37 8.67 13.85
N GLY A 74 2.36 9.43 14.24
CA GLY A 74 1.31 9.89 13.34
C GLY A 74 0.29 8.83 12.96
N ALA A 75 -0.29 8.17 13.97
CA ALA A 75 -1.34 7.16 13.83
C ALA A 75 -2.61 7.73 13.18
N TRP A 76 -2.62 7.77 11.86
CA TRP A 76 -3.75 8.28 11.07
C TRP A 76 -3.99 7.41 9.84
N PRO A 77 -5.23 7.21 9.42
CA PRO A 77 -5.50 6.53 8.15
C PRO A 77 -5.03 7.40 6.97
N ALA A 78 -4.10 6.88 6.19
CA ALA A 78 -3.50 7.55 5.04
C ALA A 78 -2.98 8.97 5.38
N PRO A 79 -1.96 9.07 6.25
CA PRO A 79 -1.39 10.36 6.63
C PRO A 79 -0.79 11.02 5.39
N ALA A 80 -0.84 12.35 5.28
CA ALA A 80 -0.36 13.03 4.09
C ALA A 80 1.15 12.82 3.94
N PHE A 81 1.63 12.45 2.75
CA PHE A 81 3.03 12.07 2.50
C PHE A 81 4.09 12.94 3.22
N GLY A 82 3.93 14.27 3.22
CA GLY A 82 4.86 15.22 3.85
C GLY A 82 4.73 15.40 5.37
N TRP A 83 3.83 14.69 6.06
CA TRP A 83 3.76 14.71 7.53
C TRP A 83 4.93 13.99 8.21
N ALA A 84 5.85 13.42 7.42
CA ALA A 84 7.15 12.97 7.88
C ALA A 84 8.07 14.12 8.34
N TRP A 85 7.76 15.38 7.98
CA TRP A 85 8.54 16.56 8.34
C TRP A 85 7.66 17.75 8.77
N GLY A 86 8.29 18.84 9.20
CA GLY A 86 7.61 20.04 9.70
C GLY A 86 6.89 20.85 8.62
N ARG A 87 6.02 21.78 9.03
CA ARG A 87 5.41 22.74 8.11
C ARG A 87 6.48 23.63 7.48
N ASP A 88 6.37 23.89 6.18
CA ASP A 88 7.29 24.73 5.39
C ASP A 88 8.76 24.32 5.56
N ALA A 89 9.00 23.01 5.67
CA ALA A 89 10.34 22.46 5.92
C ALA A 89 11.34 22.83 4.83
N ALA A 90 12.53 23.25 5.24
CA ALA A 90 13.68 23.42 4.35
C ALA A 90 14.32 22.06 4.01
N ASN A 91 15.06 22.03 2.89
CA ASN A 91 15.79 20.86 2.37
C ASN A 91 14.93 19.68 1.93
N VAL A 92 13.62 19.85 1.82
CA VAL A 92 12.75 18.86 1.15
C VAL A 92 13.06 18.84 -0.35
N PRO A 93 13.22 17.66 -0.98
CA PRO A 93 13.46 17.56 -2.42
C PRO A 93 12.43 18.33 -3.26
N SER A 94 12.90 18.94 -4.35
CA SER A 94 12.05 19.76 -5.21
C SER A 94 10.87 18.94 -5.77
N GLY A 95 9.66 19.52 -5.71
CA GLY A 95 8.42 18.86 -6.14
C GLY A 95 7.70 18.05 -5.05
N LEU A 96 8.39 17.62 -3.99
CA LEU A 96 7.75 16.98 -2.83
C LEU A 96 7.12 18.00 -1.88
N ALA A 97 7.79 19.13 -1.65
CA ALA A 97 7.27 20.24 -0.86
C ALA A 97 6.13 20.99 -1.56
N GLY A 98 5.23 21.58 -0.78
CA GLY A 98 4.17 22.41 -1.31
C GLY A 98 3.17 22.87 -0.26
N GLY A 99 2.21 23.70 -0.68
CA GLY A 99 1.21 24.30 0.20
C GLY A 99 0.07 23.36 0.65
N HIS A 100 0.11 22.07 0.31
CA HIS A 100 -0.93 21.11 0.66
C HIS A 100 -0.54 20.26 1.87
N GLY A 101 -1.50 19.52 2.44
CA GLY A 101 -1.25 18.76 3.69
C GLY A 101 -0.85 19.65 4.87
N GLY A 102 -1.28 20.91 4.87
CA GLY A 102 -0.90 21.90 5.90
C GLY A 102 0.47 22.55 5.68
N GLY A 103 0.91 22.71 4.43
CA GLY A 103 2.21 23.32 4.07
C GLY A 103 3.37 22.32 4.11
N THR A 104 3.09 21.03 3.94
CA THR A 104 4.10 19.96 4.07
C THR A 104 4.39 19.28 2.76
N THR A 105 3.43 19.23 1.83
CA THR A 105 3.61 18.49 0.57
C THR A 105 2.87 19.12 -0.61
N SER A 106 3.28 18.78 -1.82
CA SER A 106 2.57 19.19 -3.03
C SER A 106 1.21 18.51 -3.15
N THR A 107 0.30 19.13 -3.90
CA THR A 107 -1.05 18.60 -4.16
C THR A 107 -1.01 17.22 -4.80
N GLN A 108 -0.04 16.98 -5.69
CA GLN A 108 0.14 15.71 -6.37
C GLN A 108 0.41 14.57 -5.39
N PHE A 109 1.44 14.69 -4.55
CA PHE A 109 1.80 13.62 -3.60
C PHE A 109 0.75 13.44 -2.51
N PHE A 110 0.07 14.52 -2.10
CA PHE A 110 -1.05 14.42 -1.18
C PHE A 110 -2.16 13.50 -1.69
N TYR A 111 -2.57 13.67 -2.95
CA TYR A 111 -3.64 12.88 -3.54
C TYR A 111 -3.17 11.47 -3.93
N LEU A 112 -1.97 11.32 -4.52
CA LEU A 112 -1.42 10.01 -4.88
C LEU A 112 -1.39 9.05 -3.68
N TRP A 113 -0.90 9.52 -2.53
CA TRP A 113 -0.81 8.70 -1.33
C TRP A 113 -2.19 8.25 -0.81
N ARG A 114 -3.12 9.20 -0.70
CA ARG A 114 -4.47 8.94 -0.14
C ARG A 114 -5.33 8.11 -1.08
N PHE A 115 -5.33 8.41 -2.38
CA PHE A 115 -6.07 7.61 -3.36
C PHE A 115 -5.46 6.22 -3.51
N GLY A 116 -4.13 6.09 -3.48
CA GLY A 116 -3.49 4.78 -3.53
C GLY A 116 -3.90 3.89 -2.36
N TRP A 117 -3.99 4.43 -1.13
CA TRP A 117 -4.53 3.69 0.01
C TRP A 117 -5.95 3.17 -0.22
N VAL A 118 -6.84 4.04 -0.71
CA VAL A 118 -8.24 3.67 -1.01
C VAL A 118 -8.30 2.61 -2.11
N MET A 119 -7.46 2.70 -3.15
CA MET A 119 -7.41 1.67 -4.20
C MET A 119 -6.98 0.31 -3.66
N TYR A 120 -6.06 0.24 -2.69
CA TYR A 120 -5.72 -1.02 -2.01
C TYR A 120 -6.88 -1.59 -1.20
N LEU A 121 -7.67 -0.74 -0.51
CA LEU A 121 -8.85 -1.20 0.23
C LEU A 121 -9.93 -1.75 -0.71
N ILE A 122 -10.17 -1.07 -1.83
CA ILE A 122 -11.11 -1.55 -2.86
C ILE A 122 -10.61 -2.86 -3.46
N ALA A 123 -9.31 -2.96 -3.77
CA ALA A 123 -8.71 -4.18 -4.28
C ALA A 123 -8.88 -5.34 -3.28
N LEU A 124 -8.61 -5.11 -1.99
CA LEU A 124 -8.80 -6.11 -0.93
C LEU A 124 -10.24 -6.60 -0.87
N PHE A 125 -11.21 -5.69 -0.93
CA PHE A 125 -12.63 -6.04 -0.96
C PHE A 125 -12.97 -6.97 -2.13
N PHE A 126 -12.55 -6.63 -3.35
CA PHE A 126 -12.77 -7.49 -4.51
C PHE A 126 -11.98 -8.81 -4.43
N MET A 127 -10.78 -8.84 -3.85
CA MET A 127 -10.03 -10.09 -3.64
C MET A 127 -10.75 -11.03 -2.67
N VAL A 128 -11.29 -10.51 -1.57
CA VAL A 128 -12.06 -11.31 -0.61
C VAL A 128 -13.34 -11.85 -1.27
N MET A 129 -14.05 -11.02 -2.03
CA MET A 129 -15.20 -11.50 -2.81
C MET A 129 -14.81 -12.56 -3.85
N ALA A 130 -13.68 -12.38 -4.55
CA ALA A 130 -13.17 -13.35 -5.51
C ALA A 130 -12.82 -14.68 -4.83
N TRP A 131 -12.29 -14.62 -3.61
CA TRP A 131 -11.95 -15.81 -2.82
C TRP A 131 -13.19 -16.61 -2.46
N PHE A 132 -14.25 -15.95 -1.98
CA PHE A 132 -15.54 -16.62 -1.73
C PHE A 132 -16.21 -17.11 -3.02
N ALA A 133 -16.17 -16.31 -4.10
CA ALA A 133 -16.72 -16.70 -5.40
C ALA A 133 -15.99 -17.90 -6.01
N SER A 134 -14.72 -18.13 -5.66
CA SER A 134 -13.96 -19.28 -6.14
C SER A 134 -14.53 -20.62 -5.66
N PHE A 135 -15.22 -20.65 -4.51
CA PHE A 135 -15.96 -21.85 -4.09
C PHE A 135 -17.22 -22.09 -4.93
N LEU A 136 -17.88 -21.02 -5.37
CA LEU A 136 -19.03 -21.11 -6.29
C LEU A 136 -18.62 -21.56 -7.70
N ALA A 137 -17.35 -21.35 -8.09
CA ALA A 137 -16.82 -21.85 -9.36
C ALA A 137 -16.85 -23.39 -9.46
N CYS A 138 -16.89 -24.10 -8.32
CA CYS A 138 -17.08 -25.56 -8.30
C CYS A 138 -18.49 -25.98 -8.74
N CYS A 139 -19.48 -25.08 -8.70
CA CYS A 139 -20.89 -25.39 -8.98
C CYS A 139 -21.28 -25.24 -10.46
N GLY A 140 -20.37 -24.80 -11.35
CA GLY A 140 -20.60 -24.76 -12.79
C GLY A 140 -20.00 -23.57 -13.53
N ARG A 141 -20.29 -23.46 -14.84
CA ARG A 141 -19.70 -22.45 -15.74
C ARG A 141 -20.03 -21.01 -15.36
N LEU A 142 -21.25 -20.76 -14.86
CA LEU A 142 -21.67 -19.42 -14.44
C LEU A 142 -20.88 -18.97 -13.20
N GLY A 143 -20.69 -19.85 -12.22
CA GLY A 143 -19.87 -19.57 -11.03
C GLY A 143 -18.42 -19.25 -11.40
N ALA A 144 -17.84 -20.01 -12.34
CA ALA A 144 -16.50 -19.73 -12.85
C ALA A 144 -16.39 -18.37 -13.55
N ALA A 145 -17.41 -17.97 -14.34
CA ALA A 145 -17.44 -16.67 -14.99
C ALA A 145 -17.53 -15.51 -13.97
N VAL A 146 -18.38 -15.64 -12.95
CA VAL A 146 -18.49 -14.65 -11.87
C VAL A 146 -17.19 -14.55 -11.09
N ALA A 147 -16.59 -15.68 -10.69
CA ALA A 147 -15.30 -15.69 -9.99
C ALA A 147 -14.19 -15.02 -10.82
N GLY A 148 -14.15 -15.28 -12.13
CA GLY A 148 -13.22 -14.64 -13.06
C GLY A 148 -13.41 -13.13 -13.16
N LEU A 149 -14.65 -12.65 -13.29
CA LEU A 149 -14.97 -11.22 -13.36
C LEU A 149 -14.55 -10.48 -12.08
N VAL A 150 -14.91 -11.02 -10.92
CA VAL A 150 -14.57 -10.41 -9.62
C VAL A 150 -13.06 -10.40 -9.41
N SER A 151 -12.36 -11.46 -9.81
CA SER A 151 -10.88 -11.52 -9.77
C SER A 151 -10.24 -10.49 -10.71
N ALA A 152 -10.80 -10.27 -11.90
CA ALA A 152 -10.30 -9.27 -12.84
C ALA A 152 -10.49 -7.84 -12.30
N SER A 153 -11.63 -7.55 -11.65
CA SER A 153 -11.84 -6.28 -10.96
C SER A 153 -10.81 -6.08 -9.83
N ALA A 154 -10.54 -7.11 -9.03
CA ALA A 154 -9.52 -7.06 -7.99
C ALA A 154 -8.12 -6.74 -8.56
N LEU A 155 -7.75 -7.41 -9.66
CA LEU A 155 -6.48 -7.18 -10.35
C LEU A 155 -6.37 -5.74 -10.85
N PHE A 156 -7.42 -5.22 -11.50
CA PHE A 156 -7.45 -3.86 -12.01
C PHE A 156 -7.16 -2.83 -10.91
N PHE A 157 -7.90 -2.88 -9.79
CA PHE A 157 -7.69 -1.93 -8.69
C PHE A 157 -6.32 -2.09 -8.03
N LEU A 158 -5.82 -3.32 -7.88
CA LEU A 158 -4.49 -3.56 -7.34
C LEU A 158 -3.39 -3.00 -8.24
N THR A 159 -3.51 -3.16 -9.56
CA THR A 159 -2.54 -2.61 -10.52
C THR A 159 -2.55 -1.09 -10.50
N VAL A 160 -3.71 -0.45 -10.41
CA VAL A 160 -3.82 1.01 -10.25
C VAL A 160 -3.15 1.44 -8.94
N ALA A 161 -3.44 0.77 -7.81
CA ALA A 161 -2.84 1.07 -6.51
C ALA A 161 -1.31 0.98 -6.56
N ALA A 162 -0.77 -0.10 -7.13
CA ALA A 162 0.66 -0.31 -7.28
C ALA A 162 1.32 0.75 -8.17
N SER A 163 0.67 1.14 -9.27
CA SER A 163 1.17 2.17 -10.18
C SER A 163 1.27 3.54 -9.49
N LEU A 164 0.27 3.90 -8.67
CA LEU A 164 0.24 5.14 -7.91
C LEU A 164 1.35 5.20 -6.86
N MET A 165 1.64 4.08 -6.19
CA MET A 165 2.71 4.01 -5.19
C MET A 165 4.10 4.07 -5.81
N THR A 166 4.34 3.36 -6.92
CA THR A 166 5.65 3.33 -7.60
C THR A 166 6.05 4.69 -8.18
N TYR A 167 5.09 5.57 -8.47
CA TYR A 167 5.40 6.92 -8.92
C TYR A 167 6.13 7.75 -7.85
N VAL A 168 5.87 7.48 -6.55
CA VAL A 168 6.42 8.29 -5.45
C VAL A 168 7.94 8.13 -5.27
N PRO A 169 8.51 6.91 -5.26
CA PRO A 169 9.96 6.70 -5.20
C PRO A 169 10.77 7.32 -6.33
N TYR A 170 10.20 7.51 -7.52
CA TYR A 170 10.95 8.02 -8.69
C TYR A 170 11.46 9.46 -8.48
N PHE A 171 10.87 10.22 -7.56
CA PHE A 171 11.26 11.59 -7.25
C PHE A 171 12.17 11.73 -6.03
N LEU A 172 12.49 10.61 -5.38
CA LEU A 172 13.42 10.60 -4.25
C LEU A 172 14.83 10.24 -4.76
N PRO A 173 15.87 10.94 -4.28
CA PRO A 173 17.23 10.50 -4.53
C PRO A 173 17.40 9.07 -4.00
N PRO A 174 18.17 8.21 -4.70
CA PRO A 174 18.50 6.89 -4.16
C PRO A 174 19.22 7.05 -2.80
N PRO A 175 19.04 6.09 -1.88
CA PRO A 175 19.74 6.09 -0.60
C PRO A 175 21.26 6.06 -0.77
#